data_AF-A0A8C5XC68-F1
#
_entry.id   AF-A0A8C5XC68-F1
#
_cell.length_a   1.000
_cell.length_b   1.000
_cell.length_c   1.000
_cell.angle_alpha   90.00
_cell.angle_beta   90.00
_cell.angle_gamma   90.00
#
_symmetry.space_group_name_H-M   'P 1'
#
loop_
_entity.id
_entity.type
_entity.pdbx_description
1 polymer ?
#
loop_
_entity_poly.entity_id
_entity_poly.type
_entity_poly.pdbx_seq_one_letter_code
_entity_poly.pdbx_strand_id
1 'polypeptide(L)'
;PPAPAGSRNASVQDGSKTPLSSTFQQTEGGRTGPYRAAAFDLSPCSDLPSLDAVGDVSQALQILNAYLVRVGANSTCLWDPNFQGLCNPPLSGATEYRFKYVLVNMSTGLVQDQTLWSDPIRTKWLTPHSGIDTWPGRRSGGMIVITSILGSLPFFLLLGFAGAIVLSLLDTGSSDGETTHDSQITQEAVPKSLGTSEPSYTSVNRGPALDRAEVYSSKFQD
;
A
#
# COMPACT_ATOMS: atom_id res chain seq x y z
N PRO A 1 -30.94 15.36 8.47
CA PRO A 1 -30.49 14.10 9.12
C PRO A 1 -31.24 12.88 8.56
N PRO A 2 -30.58 11.99 7.80
CA PRO A 2 -31.22 10.73 7.41
C PRO A 2 -31.36 9.86 8.66
N ALA A 3 -32.58 9.40 8.91
CA ALA A 3 -32.91 8.58 10.06
C ALA A 3 -32.12 7.26 10.05
N PRO A 4 -31.73 6.73 11.22
CA PRO A 4 -31.16 5.39 11.29
C PRO A 4 -32.20 4.39 10.78
N ALA A 5 -31.76 3.45 9.93
CA ALA A 5 -32.55 2.31 9.47
C ALA A 5 -32.83 1.37 10.65
N GLY A 6 -33.70 1.82 11.55
CA GLY A 6 -34.20 1.06 12.68
C GLY A 6 -35.23 0.05 12.22
N SER A 7 -34.90 -1.22 12.43
CA SER A 7 -35.81 -2.35 12.66
C SER A 7 -37.19 -2.25 12.01
N ARG A 8 -37.34 -2.81 10.81
CA ARG A 8 -38.67 -3.13 10.27
C ARG A 8 -38.77 -4.64 10.13
N ASN A 9 -39.21 -5.27 11.21
CA ASN A 9 -39.43 -6.71 11.41
C ASN A 9 -40.60 -7.28 10.58
N ALA A 10 -40.78 -6.83 9.33
CA ALA A 10 -41.66 -7.56 8.42
C ALA A 10 -40.92 -8.83 7.99
N SER A 11 -41.50 -10.00 8.25
CA SER A 11 -40.96 -11.26 7.73
C SER A 11 -41.02 -11.20 6.21
N VAL A 12 -39.89 -10.91 5.57
CA VAL A 12 -39.84 -10.83 4.11
C VAL A 12 -40.00 -12.23 3.55
N GLN A 13 -40.99 -12.43 2.69
CA GLN A 13 -41.28 -13.73 2.08
C GLN A 13 -41.18 -13.64 0.56
N ASP A 14 -40.61 -14.66 -0.06
CA ASP A 14 -40.64 -14.80 -1.52
C ASP A 14 -42.04 -15.20 -2.04
N GLY A 15 -42.20 -15.29 -3.37
CA GLY A 15 -43.46 -15.69 -4.00
C GLY A 15 -43.97 -17.09 -3.63
N SER A 16 -43.11 -17.94 -3.05
CA SER A 16 -43.45 -19.26 -2.49
C SER A 16 -43.70 -19.25 -0.98
N LYS A 17 -43.75 -18.06 -0.35
CA LYS A 17 -43.87 -17.84 1.10
C LYS A 17 -42.64 -18.29 1.92
N THR A 18 -41.49 -18.48 1.27
CA THR A 18 -40.25 -18.82 1.96
C THR A 18 -39.65 -17.56 2.60
N PRO A 19 -39.30 -17.56 3.89
CA PRO A 19 -38.73 -16.40 4.55
C PRO A 19 -37.30 -16.09 4.04
N LEU A 20 -37.08 -14.83 3.65
CA LEU A 20 -35.80 -14.25 3.22
C LEU A 20 -35.18 -13.36 4.32
N SER A 21 -35.39 -13.74 5.57
CA SER A 21 -34.91 -13.03 6.76
C SER A 21 -33.74 -13.72 7.45
N SER A 22 -33.14 -14.74 6.82
CA SER A 22 -32.02 -15.47 7.39
C SER A 22 -30.81 -14.55 7.62
N THR A 23 -30.17 -14.72 8.77
CA THR A 23 -28.99 -13.95 9.17
C THR A 23 -27.69 -14.62 8.74
N PHE A 24 -26.59 -13.88 8.82
CA PHE A 24 -25.25 -14.42 8.58
C PHE A 24 -24.96 -15.66 9.45
N GLN A 25 -25.29 -15.61 10.75
CA GLN A 25 -25.04 -16.73 11.67
C GLN A 25 -25.91 -17.95 11.37
N GLN A 26 -27.19 -17.75 11.05
CA GLN A 26 -28.12 -18.83 10.74
C GLN A 26 -27.74 -19.61 9.48
N THR A 27 -27.00 -18.98 8.56
CA THR A 27 -26.60 -19.56 7.29
C THR A 27 -25.13 -19.97 7.24
N GLU A 28 -24.43 -19.92 8.36
CA GLU A 28 -22.98 -20.14 8.44
C GLU A 28 -22.19 -19.27 7.44
N GLY A 29 -22.56 -17.99 7.33
CA GLY A 29 -21.96 -17.05 6.40
C GLY A 29 -22.31 -17.31 4.94
N GLY A 30 -23.49 -17.88 4.68
CA GLY A 30 -23.99 -18.15 3.34
C GLY A 30 -23.76 -19.58 2.82
N ARG A 31 -23.16 -20.47 3.63
CA ARG A 31 -22.82 -21.84 3.21
C ARG A 31 -24.04 -22.74 3.08
N THR A 32 -25.02 -22.57 3.95
CA THR A 32 -26.24 -23.40 3.98
C THR A 32 -27.42 -22.75 3.25
N GLY A 33 -27.28 -21.48 2.84
CA GLY A 33 -28.31 -20.74 2.11
C GLY A 33 -28.03 -19.23 2.09
N PRO A 34 -28.82 -18.46 1.33
CA PRO A 34 -28.65 -17.01 1.25
C PRO A 34 -29.03 -16.32 2.56
N TYR A 35 -28.30 -15.27 2.91
CA TYR A 35 -28.62 -14.39 4.03
C TYR A 35 -28.78 -12.94 3.59
N ARG A 36 -29.45 -12.16 4.42
CA ARG A 36 -29.56 -10.72 4.21
C ARG A 36 -28.27 -10.05 4.66
N ALA A 37 -27.51 -9.52 3.70
CA ALA A 37 -26.26 -8.80 3.97
C ALA A 37 -26.46 -7.28 4.14
N ALA A 38 -27.45 -6.70 3.46
CA ALA A 38 -27.78 -5.29 3.54
C ALA A 38 -29.29 -5.07 3.36
N ALA A 39 -29.79 -3.93 3.84
CA ALA A 39 -31.12 -3.42 3.55
C ALA A 39 -31.04 -1.89 3.45
N PHE A 40 -31.67 -1.32 2.43
CA PHE A 40 -31.69 0.11 2.17
C PHE A 40 -33.02 0.48 1.51
N ASP A 41 -33.46 1.70 1.74
CA ASP A 41 -34.66 2.24 1.11
C ASP A 41 -34.33 2.69 -0.32
N LEU A 42 -35.31 2.63 -1.21
CA LEU A 42 -35.16 3.15 -2.58
C LEU A 42 -35.31 4.67 -2.56
N SER A 43 -34.25 5.37 -2.93
CA SER A 43 -34.29 6.80 -3.21
C SER A 43 -34.67 7.03 -4.69
N PRO A 44 -35.56 8.00 -4.99
CA PRO A 44 -35.86 8.38 -6.37
C PRO A 44 -34.58 8.78 -7.10
N CYS A 45 -34.46 8.39 -8.38
CA CYS A 45 -33.26 8.68 -9.17
C CYS A 45 -32.96 10.18 -9.31
N SER A 46 -33.98 11.03 -9.22
CA SER A 46 -33.87 12.49 -9.24
C SER A 46 -33.13 13.07 -8.04
N ASP A 47 -33.09 12.34 -6.92
CA ASP A 47 -32.61 12.84 -5.63
C ASP A 47 -31.17 12.41 -5.36
N LEU A 48 -30.55 11.66 -6.28
CA LEU A 48 -29.17 11.22 -6.11
C LEU A 48 -28.18 12.37 -6.37
N PRO A 49 -27.13 12.49 -5.55
CA PRO A 49 -26.11 13.51 -5.73
C PRO A 49 -25.32 13.29 -7.01
N SER A 50 -24.85 14.35 -7.66
CA SER A 50 -23.98 14.21 -8.84
C SER A 50 -22.66 13.53 -8.47
N LEU A 51 -22.23 12.57 -9.30
CA LEU A 51 -20.94 11.89 -9.16
C LEU A 51 -19.75 12.81 -9.49
N ASP A 52 -19.97 13.94 -10.17
CA ASP A 52 -18.92 14.90 -10.52
C ASP A 52 -18.28 15.53 -9.26
N ALA A 53 -19.02 15.59 -8.16
CA ALA A 53 -18.56 16.13 -6.88
C ALA A 53 -17.74 15.14 -6.04
N VAL A 54 -17.57 13.88 -6.48
CA VAL A 54 -16.77 12.86 -5.75
C VAL A 54 -15.29 13.24 -5.62
N GLY A 55 -14.79 14.12 -6.51
CA GLY A 55 -13.42 14.65 -6.41
C GLY A 55 -13.17 15.47 -5.15
N ASP A 56 -14.22 16.00 -4.52
CA ASP A 56 -14.13 16.66 -3.22
C ASP A 56 -14.14 15.59 -2.10
N VAL A 57 -12.97 15.38 -1.48
CA VAL A 57 -12.78 14.41 -0.40
C VAL A 57 -13.75 14.64 0.76
N SER A 58 -14.19 15.88 0.99
CA SER A 58 -15.15 16.20 2.05
C SER A 58 -16.56 15.68 1.78
N GLN A 59 -16.93 15.51 0.51
CA GLN A 59 -18.25 15.05 0.07
C GLN A 59 -18.24 13.61 -0.45
N ALA A 60 -17.07 13.09 -0.85
CA ALA A 60 -16.89 11.79 -1.48
C ALA A 60 -17.58 10.65 -0.71
N LEU A 61 -17.41 10.59 0.61
CA LEU A 61 -18.01 9.52 1.42
C LEU A 61 -19.54 9.59 1.43
N GLN A 62 -20.11 10.79 1.51
CA GLN A 62 -21.56 10.99 1.47
C GLN A 62 -22.13 10.59 0.10
N ILE A 63 -21.47 11.01 -0.98
CA ILE A 63 -21.89 10.69 -2.35
C ILE A 63 -21.79 9.18 -2.57
N LEU A 64 -20.67 8.55 -2.23
CA LEU A 64 -20.47 7.12 -2.38
C LEU A 64 -21.50 6.29 -1.62
N ASN A 65 -21.90 6.71 -0.41
CA ASN A 65 -22.94 6.02 0.36
C ASN A 65 -24.33 6.06 -0.30
N ALA A 66 -24.60 7.01 -1.20
CA ALA A 66 -25.85 7.05 -1.97
C ALA A 66 -25.87 6.01 -3.11
N TYR A 67 -24.71 5.60 -3.62
CA TYR A 67 -24.58 4.71 -4.78
C TYR A 67 -24.05 3.32 -4.45
N LEU A 68 -23.33 3.15 -3.35
CA LEU A 68 -22.60 1.93 -3.04
C LEU A 68 -23.11 1.28 -1.75
N VAL A 69 -23.35 -0.02 -1.86
CA VAL A 69 -23.58 -0.89 -0.71
C VAL A 69 -22.31 -1.68 -0.45
N ARG A 70 -21.69 -1.46 0.71
CA ARG A 70 -20.54 -2.24 1.14
C ARG A 70 -20.98 -3.49 1.89
N VAL A 71 -20.69 -4.66 1.35
CA VAL A 71 -20.83 -5.93 2.06
C VAL A 71 -19.55 -6.20 2.86
N GLY A 72 -19.70 -6.66 4.09
CA GLY A 72 -18.63 -6.96 5.03
C GLY A 72 -18.04 -5.76 5.78
N ALA A 73 -18.82 -4.70 5.98
CA ALA A 73 -18.36 -3.46 6.61
C ALA A 73 -18.36 -3.49 8.15
N ASN A 74 -19.15 -4.38 8.77
CA ASN A 74 -19.40 -4.34 10.22
C ASN A 74 -18.49 -5.34 10.94
N SER A 75 -17.26 -4.95 11.25
CA SER A 75 -16.26 -5.82 11.89
C SER A 75 -16.64 -6.34 13.27
N THR A 76 -17.47 -5.60 14.02
CA THR A 76 -17.81 -5.91 15.41
C THR A 76 -19.11 -6.67 15.58
N CYS A 77 -19.98 -6.75 14.56
CA CYS A 77 -21.36 -7.21 14.75
C CYS A 77 -21.52 -8.68 15.16
N LEU A 78 -20.47 -9.49 14.99
CA LEU A 78 -20.46 -10.89 15.44
C LEU A 78 -20.15 -11.04 16.93
N TRP A 79 -19.56 -10.02 17.55
CA TRP A 79 -18.97 -10.09 18.89
C TRP A 79 -19.61 -9.09 19.86
N ASP A 80 -20.22 -8.03 19.33
CA ASP A 80 -20.96 -7.03 20.10
C ASP A 80 -22.40 -7.53 20.39
N PRO A 81 -22.73 -7.87 21.65
CA PRO A 81 -24.07 -8.34 22.00
C PRO A 81 -25.14 -7.25 21.90
N ASN A 82 -24.74 -5.98 21.84
CA ASN A 82 -25.65 -4.84 21.74
C ASN A 82 -25.77 -4.28 20.32
N PHE A 83 -25.19 -4.97 19.32
CA PHE A 83 -25.19 -4.52 17.94
C PHE A 83 -26.61 -4.25 17.44
N GLN A 84 -26.87 -3.01 17.04
CA GLN A 84 -28.16 -2.58 16.52
C GLN A 84 -28.18 -2.69 15.00
N GLY A 85 -29.13 -3.46 14.46
CA GLY A 85 -29.38 -3.56 13.03
C GLY A 85 -28.90 -4.88 12.39
N LEU A 86 -28.76 -4.86 11.07
CA LEU A 86 -28.38 -6.04 10.30
C LEU A 86 -26.86 -6.29 10.38
N CYS A 87 -26.47 -7.46 10.88
CA CYS A 87 -25.06 -7.82 10.93
C CYS A 87 -24.53 -8.16 9.53
N ASN A 88 -23.57 -7.35 9.09
CA ASN A 88 -22.88 -7.44 7.80
C ASN A 88 -21.37 -7.63 8.04
N PRO A 89 -20.94 -8.79 8.56
CA PRO A 89 -19.58 -9.01 9.01
C PRO A 89 -18.60 -9.22 7.85
N PRO A 90 -17.29 -9.00 8.07
CA PRO A 90 -16.27 -9.22 7.05
C PRO A 90 -16.41 -10.60 6.41
N LEU A 91 -16.36 -10.60 5.07
CA LEU A 91 -16.44 -11.83 4.29
C LEU A 91 -15.21 -12.71 4.56
N SER A 92 -15.40 -14.02 4.53
CA SER A 92 -14.31 -14.97 4.70
C SER A 92 -13.33 -14.86 3.53
N GLY A 93 -12.03 -14.98 3.82
CA GLY A 93 -10.98 -14.98 2.80
C GLY A 93 -10.98 -16.27 1.97
N ALA A 94 -10.55 -16.16 0.71
CA ALA A 94 -10.50 -17.26 -0.26
C ALA A 94 -11.84 -17.98 -0.49
N THR A 95 -12.95 -17.24 -0.39
CA THR A 95 -14.31 -17.74 -0.57
C THR A 95 -14.97 -17.04 -1.75
N GLU A 96 -15.76 -17.79 -2.52
CA GLU A 96 -16.57 -17.26 -3.60
C GLU A 96 -17.97 -16.91 -3.10
N TYR A 97 -18.39 -15.67 -3.35
CA TYR A 97 -19.71 -15.17 -3.01
C TYR A 97 -20.49 -14.77 -4.25
N ARG A 98 -21.82 -14.85 -4.16
CA ARG A 98 -22.75 -14.35 -5.17
C ARG A 98 -23.77 -13.45 -4.50
N PHE A 99 -24.21 -12.43 -5.22
CA PHE A 99 -25.13 -11.43 -4.72
C PHE A 99 -26.33 -11.31 -5.64
N LYS A 100 -27.49 -11.02 -5.06
CA LYS A 100 -28.67 -10.60 -5.79
C LYS A 100 -29.42 -9.56 -4.98
N TYR A 101 -30.21 -8.75 -5.66
CA TYR A 101 -31.11 -7.79 -5.02
C TYR A 101 -32.53 -8.31 -5.03
N VAL A 102 -33.27 -7.97 -3.99
CA VAL A 102 -34.67 -8.35 -3.83
C VAL A 102 -35.43 -7.09 -3.46
N LEU A 103 -36.40 -6.72 -4.30
CA LEU A 103 -37.31 -5.62 -4.05
C LEU A 103 -38.48 -6.12 -3.21
N VAL A 104 -38.73 -5.46 -2.09
CA VAL A 104 -39.75 -5.86 -1.13
C VAL A 104 -40.73 -4.72 -0.93
N ASN A 105 -42.02 -5.05 -0.99
CA ASN A 105 -43.05 -4.13 -0.54
C ASN A 105 -43.08 -4.13 0.99
N MET A 106 -42.67 -3.03 1.61
CA MET A 106 -42.57 -2.94 3.07
C MET A 106 -43.94 -2.91 3.78
N SER A 107 -45.03 -2.55 3.08
CA SER A 107 -46.38 -2.56 3.64
C SER A 107 -46.96 -3.97 3.72
N THR A 108 -46.62 -4.85 2.78
CA THR A 108 -47.13 -6.23 2.74
C THR A 108 -46.11 -7.28 3.18
N GLY A 109 -44.82 -6.93 3.22
CA GLY A 109 -43.72 -7.86 3.52
C GLY A 109 -43.40 -8.84 2.38
N LEU A 110 -43.97 -8.64 1.19
CA LEU A 110 -43.83 -9.55 0.06
C LEU A 110 -42.77 -9.06 -0.92
N VAL A 111 -42.03 -10.01 -1.52
CA VAL A 111 -41.15 -9.73 -2.64
C VAL A 111 -41.98 -9.30 -3.86
N GLN A 112 -41.62 -8.16 -4.44
CA GLN A 112 -42.19 -7.66 -5.69
C GLN A 112 -41.34 -8.05 -6.90
N ASP A 113 -40.02 -8.00 -6.76
CA ASP A 113 -39.09 -8.31 -7.85
C ASP A 113 -37.72 -8.76 -7.30
N GLN A 114 -36.91 -9.40 -8.13
CA GLN A 114 -35.56 -9.82 -7.79
C GLN A 114 -34.64 -9.86 -9.01
N THR A 115 -33.36 -9.57 -8.81
CA THR A 115 -32.35 -9.75 -9.85
C THR A 115 -31.93 -11.21 -9.96
N LEU A 116 -31.29 -11.55 -11.08
CA LEU A 116 -30.47 -12.76 -11.15
C LEU A 116 -29.30 -12.66 -10.15
N TRP A 117 -28.74 -13.82 -9.82
CA TRP A 117 -27.47 -13.90 -9.10
C TRP A 117 -26.34 -13.33 -9.93
N SER A 118 -25.44 -12.60 -9.28
CA SER A 118 -24.20 -12.14 -9.88
C SER A 118 -23.29 -13.29 -10.28
N ASP A 119 -22.31 -12.98 -11.12
CA ASP A 119 -21.13 -13.82 -11.28
C ASP A 119 -20.42 -14.03 -9.92
N PRO A 120 -19.73 -15.16 -9.74
CA PRO A 120 -19.01 -15.44 -8.50
C PRO A 120 -17.87 -14.45 -8.29
N ILE A 121 -17.81 -13.88 -7.10
CA ILE A 121 -16.78 -12.93 -6.68
C ILE A 121 -15.92 -13.62 -5.62
N ARG A 122 -14.63 -13.82 -5.94
CA ARG A 122 -13.69 -14.50 -5.05
C ARG A 122 -12.95 -13.50 -4.16
N THR A 123 -13.05 -13.69 -2.85
CA THR A 123 -12.25 -12.92 -1.88
C THR A 123 -10.81 -13.42 -1.87
N LYS A 124 -9.87 -12.52 -1.58
CA LYS A 124 -8.45 -12.87 -1.38
C LYS A 124 -8.19 -13.15 0.10
N TRP A 125 -7.13 -13.91 0.37
CA TRP A 125 -6.56 -13.96 1.71
C TRP A 125 -6.05 -12.57 2.09
N LEU A 126 -6.42 -12.10 3.28
CA LEU A 126 -5.77 -10.94 3.86
C LEU A 126 -4.42 -11.37 4.39
N THR A 127 -3.36 -10.68 3.96
CA THR A 127 -2.07 -10.76 4.65
C THR A 127 -2.27 -10.15 6.03
N PRO A 128 -1.97 -10.88 7.13
CA PRO A 128 -2.09 -10.31 8.46
C PRO A 128 -1.16 -9.11 8.58
N HIS A 129 -1.60 -8.08 9.32
CA HIS A 129 -0.83 -6.84 9.50
C HIS A 129 0.58 -7.09 10.03
N SER A 130 0.76 -8.12 10.87
CA SER A 130 2.06 -8.56 11.40
C SER A 130 3.01 -9.14 10.34
N GLY A 131 2.48 -9.55 9.19
CA GLY A 131 3.26 -10.02 8.04
C GLY A 131 3.54 -8.92 7.01
N ILE A 132 3.02 -7.70 7.21
CA ILE A 132 3.33 -6.55 6.36
C ILE A 132 4.67 -6.01 6.83
N ASP A 133 5.72 -6.25 6.03
CA ASP A 133 7.01 -5.61 6.22
C ASP A 133 6.88 -4.11 5.91
N THR A 134 6.68 -3.31 6.96
CA THR A 134 6.63 -1.85 6.87
C THR A 134 8.03 -1.22 6.89
N TRP A 135 9.10 -2.01 6.90
CA TRP A 135 10.46 -1.51 7.02
C TRP A 135 10.86 -0.70 5.76
N PRO A 136 11.14 0.61 5.88
CA PRO A 136 11.49 1.45 4.74
C PRO A 136 12.88 1.13 4.16
N GLY A 137 13.66 0.29 4.82
CA GLY A 137 15.09 0.14 4.60
C GLY A 137 15.54 -0.94 3.62
N ARG A 138 14.66 -1.76 3.02
CA ARG A 138 15.10 -2.81 2.07
C ARG A 138 15.72 -2.27 0.78
N ARG A 139 15.65 -0.96 0.49
CA ARG A 139 16.27 -0.34 -0.70
C ARG A 139 17.07 0.95 -0.46
N SER A 140 17.22 1.46 0.77
CA SER A 140 17.81 2.80 0.99
C SER A 140 18.92 2.90 2.06
N GLY A 141 19.37 1.78 2.64
CA GLY A 141 20.52 1.83 3.56
C GLY A 141 21.78 2.38 2.89
N GLY A 142 22.13 1.85 1.70
CA GLY A 142 23.32 2.27 0.97
C GLY A 142 23.27 3.72 0.51
N MET A 143 22.11 4.21 0.07
CA MET A 143 21.97 5.59 -0.39
C MET A 143 22.20 6.59 0.75
N ILE A 144 21.66 6.33 1.94
CA ILE A 144 21.87 7.18 3.12
C ILE A 144 23.36 7.21 3.50
N VAL A 145 24.02 6.05 3.54
CA VAL A 145 25.45 5.95 3.86
C VAL A 145 26.30 6.72 2.85
N ILE A 146 26.05 6.54 1.54
CA ILE A 146 26.77 7.25 0.48
C ILE A 146 26.56 8.76 0.60
N THR A 147 25.32 9.22 0.79
CA THR A 147 25.03 10.65 0.95
C THR A 147 25.70 11.25 2.19
N SER A 148 25.81 10.50 3.28
CA SER A 148 26.49 10.94 4.51
C SER A 148 27.99 11.09 4.32
N ILE A 149 28.65 10.14 3.62
CA ILE A 149 30.08 10.21 3.32
C ILE A 149 30.38 11.37 2.37
N LEU A 150 29.66 11.47 1.25
CA LEU A 150 29.87 12.55 0.27
C LEU A 150 29.59 13.93 0.87
N GLY A 151 28.63 14.05 1.79
CA GLY A 151 28.32 15.31 2.47
C GLY A 151 29.37 15.73 3.51
N SER A 152 30.00 14.78 4.22
CA SER A 152 30.95 15.10 5.31
C SER A 152 32.40 15.24 4.85
N LEU A 153 32.81 14.55 3.78
CA LEU A 153 34.16 14.61 3.21
C LEU A 153 34.67 16.03 2.90
N PRO A 154 33.92 16.94 2.25
CA PRO A 154 34.41 18.29 1.96
C PRO A 154 34.67 19.10 3.25
N PHE A 155 33.89 18.89 4.30
CA PHE A 155 34.10 19.56 5.59
C PHE A 155 35.43 19.14 6.23
N PHE A 156 35.74 17.85 6.25
CA PHE A 156 37.03 17.36 6.75
C PHE A 156 38.20 17.84 5.90
N LEU A 157 38.06 17.89 4.57
CA LEU A 157 39.09 18.43 3.69
C LEU A 157 39.36 19.91 3.97
N LEU A 158 38.32 20.72 4.18
CA LEU A 158 38.48 22.13 4.53
C LEU A 158 39.20 22.32 5.87
N LEU A 159 38.87 21.49 6.86
CA LEU A 159 39.51 21.56 8.18
C LEU A 159 41.00 21.19 8.10
N GLY A 160 41.34 20.16 7.32
CA GLY A 160 42.73 19.78 7.06
C GLY A 160 43.51 20.85 6.30
N PHE A 161 42.90 21.47 5.28
CA PHE A 161 43.51 22.56 4.52
C PHE A 161 43.75 23.80 5.37
N ALA A 162 42.78 24.21 6.19
CA ALA A 162 42.95 25.31 7.14
C ALA A 162 44.07 25.01 8.15
N GLY A 163 44.13 23.77 8.66
CA GLY A 163 45.23 23.33 9.52
C GLY A 163 46.60 23.45 8.84
N ALA A 164 46.72 22.98 7.59
CA ALA A 164 47.96 23.06 6.83
C ALA A 164 48.43 24.51 6.60
N ILE A 165 47.51 25.44 6.32
CA ILE A 165 47.82 26.87 6.21
C ILE A 165 48.37 27.40 7.54
N VAL A 166 47.67 27.12 8.65
CA VAL A 166 48.09 27.57 9.98
C VAL A 166 49.47 27.01 10.35
N LEU A 167 49.70 25.71 10.10
CA LEU A 167 51.01 25.08 10.31
C LEU A 167 52.10 25.74 9.46
N SER A 168 51.84 26.01 8.18
CA SER A 168 52.81 26.65 7.28
C SER A 168 53.15 28.08 7.72
N LEU A 169 52.16 28.83 8.22
CA LEU A 169 52.36 30.17 8.75
C LEU A 169 53.15 30.16 10.07
N LEU A 170 52.93 29.17 10.93
CA LEU A 170 53.69 28.99 12.16
C LEU A 170 55.13 28.54 11.90
N ASP A 171 55.36 27.65 10.94
CA ASP A 171 56.71 27.23 10.51
C ASP A 171 57.49 28.41 9.89
N THR A 172 56.80 29.27 9.13
CA THR A 172 57.42 30.48 8.54
C THR A 172 57.79 31.51 9.61
N GLY A 173 57.11 31.51 10.77
CA GLY A 173 57.41 32.39 11.90
C GLY A 173 58.55 31.92 12.81
N SER A 174 59.08 30.71 12.59
CA SER A 174 60.18 30.15 13.40
C SER A 174 61.52 30.03 12.64
N SER A 175 61.60 30.54 11.40
CA SER A 175 62.84 30.52 10.62
C SER A 175 63.55 31.88 10.66
N ASP A 176 64.16 32.16 11.81
CA ASP A 176 65.34 33.05 11.89
C ASP A 176 66.50 32.19 12.42
N GLY A 177 67.48 31.90 11.56
CA GLY A 177 68.80 31.42 11.98
C GLY A 177 69.36 30.19 11.28
N GLU A 178 70.27 30.46 10.34
CA GLU A 178 71.46 29.66 10.00
C GLU A 178 71.33 28.54 8.95
N THR A 179 71.66 28.91 7.72
CA THR A 179 72.09 28.02 6.64
C THR A 179 73.49 27.49 6.92
N THR A 180 73.67 26.17 7.03
CA THR A 180 74.96 25.53 6.74
C THR A 180 74.73 24.36 5.80
N HIS A 181 75.21 24.54 4.56
CA HIS A 181 75.38 23.48 3.58
C HIS A 181 76.41 22.48 4.07
N ASP A 182 76.11 21.19 3.99
CA ASP A 182 77.13 20.16 3.83
C ASP A 182 76.76 19.27 2.64
N SER A 183 77.63 19.33 1.63
CA SER A 183 77.61 18.45 0.47
C SER A 183 78.51 17.26 0.78
N GLN A 184 77.99 16.04 0.78
CA GLN A 184 78.85 14.87 0.63
C GLN A 184 78.26 13.90 -0.38
N ILE A 185 78.90 13.90 -1.56
CA ILE A 185 78.81 12.86 -2.57
C ILE A 185 79.75 11.72 -2.15
N THR A 186 79.26 10.49 -2.12
CA THR A 186 80.09 9.29 -2.33
C THR A 186 79.24 8.22 -3.03
N GLN A 187 79.81 7.65 -4.09
CA GLN A 187 79.20 6.77 -5.08
C GLN A 187 79.08 5.29 -4.67
N GLU A 188 78.17 4.62 -5.39
CA GLU A 188 78.14 3.21 -5.82
C GLU A 188 77.99 2.06 -4.80
N ALA A 189 76.88 1.32 -4.94
CA ALA A 189 76.89 -0.06 -5.48
C ALA A 189 75.47 -0.51 -5.91
N VAL A 190 75.37 -1.08 -7.11
CA VAL A 190 74.18 -1.67 -7.78
C VAL A 190 74.11 -3.19 -7.42
N PRO A 191 73.05 -3.97 -7.75
CA PRO A 191 71.68 -4.04 -7.25
C PRO A 191 71.34 -5.42 -6.63
N LYS A 192 70.12 -5.64 -6.11
CA LYS A 192 69.55 -7.00 -6.01
C LYS A 192 68.05 -7.02 -6.32
N SER A 193 67.76 -7.60 -7.48
CA SER A 193 66.49 -8.18 -7.91
C SER A 193 65.98 -9.22 -6.91
N LEU A 194 64.66 -9.32 -6.68
CA LEU A 194 63.90 -10.55 -6.95
C LEU A 194 62.38 -10.40 -6.65
N GLY A 195 61.56 -10.51 -7.70
CA GLY A 195 60.24 -11.15 -7.68
C GLY A 195 59.02 -10.33 -7.20
N THR A 196 57.81 -10.45 -7.74
CA THR A 196 57.26 -11.32 -8.80
C THR A 196 55.86 -10.76 -9.17
N SER A 197 55.50 -10.86 -10.45
CA SER A 197 54.14 -10.99 -11.02
C SER A 197 53.08 -9.87 -10.90
N GLU A 198 52.90 -9.14 -12.00
CA GLU A 198 51.58 -8.96 -12.67
C GLU A 198 51.04 -10.34 -13.18
N PRO A 199 49.72 -10.58 -13.40
CA PRO A 199 48.87 -9.88 -14.39
C PRO A 199 47.43 -9.57 -13.88
N SER A 200 46.72 -8.53 -14.32
CA SER A 200 46.11 -8.22 -15.64
C SER A 200 44.82 -9.03 -16.00
N TYR A 201 43.74 -8.25 -16.24
CA TYR A 201 42.51 -8.48 -17.04
C TYR A 201 41.19 -9.09 -16.47
N THR A 202 40.20 -8.18 -16.34
CA THR A 202 38.80 -8.17 -16.87
C THR A 202 37.83 -9.36 -16.78
N SER A 203 36.59 -9.08 -16.32
CA SER A 203 35.32 -9.46 -16.98
C SER A 203 34.19 -8.58 -16.40
N VAL A 204 33.54 -7.67 -17.13
CA VAL A 204 32.39 -7.84 -18.05
C VAL A 204 31.37 -8.89 -17.58
N ASN A 205 30.24 -8.43 -17.04
CA ASN A 205 28.97 -9.11 -17.22
C ASN A 205 27.87 -8.08 -17.55
N ARG A 206 27.24 -8.33 -18.71
CA ARG A 206 26.24 -7.51 -19.37
C ARG A 206 24.94 -8.31 -19.41
N GLY A 207 23.85 -7.68 -19.00
CA GLY A 207 22.48 -7.98 -19.44
C GLY A 207 21.50 -8.51 -18.37
N PRO A 208 20.16 -8.46 -18.61
CA PRO A 208 19.47 -7.96 -19.80
C PRO A 208 18.41 -6.86 -19.54
N ALA A 209 17.90 -6.29 -20.63
CA ALA A 209 16.82 -5.30 -20.70
C ALA A 209 15.46 -5.94 -21.04
N LEU A 210 14.40 -5.20 -20.71
CA LEU A 210 12.99 -5.31 -21.12
C LEU A 210 12.16 -6.46 -20.54
N ASP A 211 11.07 -6.09 -19.84
CA ASP A 211 9.77 -6.28 -20.50
C ASP A 211 8.75 -5.20 -20.10
N ARG A 212 8.00 -4.75 -21.11
CA ARG A 212 7.02 -3.67 -21.10
C ARG A 212 5.65 -4.33 -21.08
N ALA A 213 4.89 -4.20 -19.99
CA ALA A 213 3.53 -4.69 -19.96
C ALA A 213 2.61 -3.84 -20.85
N GLU A 214 1.97 -4.49 -21.82
CA GLU A 214 1.02 -3.92 -22.75
C GLU A 214 -0.28 -3.49 -22.06
N VAL A 215 -0.82 -2.35 -22.51
CA VAL A 215 -2.17 -1.88 -22.17
C VAL A 215 -3.14 -2.53 -23.14
N TYR A 216 -4.01 -3.40 -22.62
CA TYR A 216 -5.12 -3.95 -23.40
C TYR A 216 -6.26 -2.93 -23.46
N SER A 217 -6.39 -2.21 -24.58
CA SER A 217 -7.60 -1.47 -24.93
C SER A 217 -8.53 -2.37 -25.73
N SER A 218 -9.61 -2.84 -25.12
CA SER A 218 -10.73 -3.41 -25.88
C SER A 218 -11.63 -2.27 -26.37
N LYS A 219 -11.58 -2.00 -27.68
CA LYS A 219 -12.65 -1.28 -28.41
C LYS A 219 -13.91 -2.15 -28.40
N PHE A 220 -15.03 -1.60 -27.98
CA PHE A 220 -16.34 -2.01 -28.51
C PHE A 220 -16.57 -1.20 -29.79
N GLN A 221 -16.93 -1.90 -30.85
CA GLN A 221 -17.34 -1.34 -32.14
C GLN A 221 -18.83 -1.68 -32.30
N ASP A 222 -19.57 -0.71 -32.86
CA ASP A 222 -21.03 -0.69 -33.06
C ASP A 222 -21.60 -1.93 -33.77
#